data_AF-A0A9E1NEE9-F1
#
_entry.id   AF-A0A9E1NEE9-F1
#
_cell.length_a   1.000
_cell.length_b   1.000
_cell.length_c   1.000
_cell.angle_alpha   90.00
_cell.angle_beta   90.00
_cell.angle_gamma   90.00
#
_symmetry.space_group_name_H-M   'P 1'
#
loop_
_entity.id
_entity.type
_entity.pdbx_description
1 polymer ?
#
loop_
_entity_poly.entity_id
_entity_poly.type
_entity_poly.pdbx_seq_one_letter_code
_entity_poly.pdbx_strand_id
1 'polypeptide(L)'
;MNKFASFFSYIDAEFKDLNYLVVEIEPKTLNHLANLKTTSNSLIVQLGEKAILFYVRGDECVVLGSVIGKSTRRFKQLLILTYNEKNHSIEDNTRNQIDKIAVKESLNSWLIKDIT
;
A
#
# COMPACT_ATOMS: atom_id res chain seq x y z
N MET A 1 -12.38 -5.29 13.01
CA MET A 1 -12.76 -4.62 11.76
C MET A 1 -11.53 -3.91 11.22
N ASN A 2 -11.21 -4.02 9.92
CA ASN A 2 -10.04 -3.35 9.34
C ASN A 2 -10.31 -1.84 9.20
N LYS A 3 -9.61 -1.02 9.98
CA LYS A 3 -9.76 0.45 10.01
C LYS A 3 -9.36 1.12 8.70
N PHE A 4 -8.56 0.44 7.88
CA PHE A 4 -8.11 0.91 6.57
C PHE A 4 -8.95 0.35 5.41
N ALA A 5 -10.07 -0.34 5.65
CA ALA A 5 -10.88 -0.94 4.59
C ALA A 5 -11.40 0.09 3.58
N SER A 6 -11.85 1.27 4.04
CA SER A 6 -12.30 2.36 3.16
C SER A 6 -11.15 2.95 2.34
N PHE A 7 -9.95 3.04 2.93
CA PHE A 7 -8.75 3.48 2.24
C PHE A 7 -8.33 2.47 1.17
N PHE A 8 -8.35 1.17 1.46
CA PHE A 8 -8.02 0.12 0.49
C PHE A 8 -9.02 0.11 -0.67
N SER A 9 -10.32 0.27 -0.38
CA SER A 9 -11.36 0.36 -1.40
C SER A 9 -11.16 1.58 -2.32
N TYR A 10 -10.76 2.72 -1.73
CA TYR A 10 -10.42 3.92 -2.49
C TYR A 10 -9.20 3.71 -3.39
N ILE A 11 -8.10 3.15 -2.86
CA ILE A 11 -6.88 2.86 -3.64
C ILE A 11 -7.19 1.86 -4.77
N ASP A 12 -7.96 0.81 -4.49
CA ASP A 12 -8.36 -0.19 -5.48
C ASP A 12 -9.11 0.43 -6.66
N ALA A 13 -10.13 1.24 -6.39
CA ALA A 13 -10.89 1.95 -7.43
C ALA A 13 -10.00 2.90 -8.24
N GLU A 14 -9.25 3.79 -7.58
CA GLU A 14 -8.45 4.81 -8.26
C GLU A 14 -7.37 4.23 -9.18
N PHE A 15 -6.74 3.12 -8.78
CA PHE A 15 -5.70 2.48 -9.61
C PHE A 15 -6.27 1.55 -10.68
N LYS A 16 -7.45 0.94 -10.45
CA LYS A 16 -8.18 0.23 -11.52
C LYS A 16 -8.65 1.18 -12.62
N ASP A 17 -9.11 2.39 -12.27
CA ASP A 17 -9.48 3.42 -13.25
C ASP A 17 -8.29 3.87 -14.12
N LEU A 18 -7.06 3.73 -13.61
CA LEU A 18 -5.82 3.96 -14.36
C LEU A 18 -5.34 2.73 -15.16
N ASN A 19 -6.13 1.65 -15.21
CA ASN A 19 -5.79 0.35 -15.81
C ASN A 19 -4.55 -0.32 -15.21
N TYR A 20 -4.27 -0.11 -13.91
CA TYR A 20 -3.17 -0.82 -13.25
C TYR A 20 -3.65 -2.19 -12.79
N LEU A 21 -2.71 -3.14 -12.63
CA LEU A 21 -3.04 -4.43 -12.05
C LEU A 21 -3.21 -4.24 -10.54
N VAL A 22 -4.40 -4.50 -10.02
CA VAL A 22 -4.68 -4.48 -8.60
C VAL A 22 -5.12 -5.87 -8.12
N VAL A 23 -4.44 -6.39 -7.10
CA VAL A 23 -4.65 -7.75 -6.57
C VAL A 23 -4.80 -7.70 -5.06
N GLU A 24 -5.86 -8.32 -4.56
CA GLU A 24 -6.04 -8.56 -3.14
C GLU A 24 -5.37 -9.89 -2.73
N ILE A 25 -4.64 -9.88 -1.61
CA ILE A 25 -3.88 -11.03 -1.13
C ILE A 25 -4.30 -11.36 0.30
N GLU A 26 -4.71 -12.61 0.52
CA GLU A 26 -5.05 -13.10 1.85
C GLU A 26 -3.84 -13.14 2.79
N PRO A 27 -4.03 -12.97 4.12
CA PRO A 27 -2.96 -12.96 5.10
C PRO A 27 -2.00 -14.16 5.03
N LYS A 28 -2.54 -15.37 4.84
CA LYS A 28 -1.73 -16.60 4.74
C LYS A 28 -0.83 -16.57 3.53
N THR A 29 -1.37 -16.17 2.38
CA THR A 29 -0.63 -16.06 1.11
C THR A 29 0.48 -15.02 1.24
N LEU A 30 0.20 -13.85 1.81
CA LEU A 30 1.23 -12.83 2.02
C LEU A 30 2.36 -13.33 2.93
N ASN A 31 2.01 -14.02 4.02
CA ASN A 31 2.98 -14.60 4.93
C ASN A 31 3.85 -15.67 4.23
N HIS A 32 3.26 -16.53 3.39
CA HIS A 32 4.01 -17.53 2.64
C HIS A 32 4.92 -16.93 1.57
N LEU A 33 4.50 -15.87 0.89
CA LEU A 33 5.24 -15.30 -0.24
C LEU A 33 6.29 -14.25 0.18
N ALA A 34 6.04 -13.52 1.26
CA ALA A 34 6.87 -12.39 1.67
C ALA A 34 7.30 -12.42 3.15
N ASN A 35 6.89 -13.44 3.92
CA ASN A 35 7.12 -13.52 5.37
C ASN A 35 6.61 -12.28 6.13
N LEU A 36 5.56 -11.64 5.60
CA LEU A 36 4.90 -10.50 6.22
C LEU A 36 3.61 -10.96 6.89
N LYS A 37 3.50 -10.70 8.20
CA LYS A 37 2.31 -11.03 8.99
C LYS A 37 1.32 -9.87 8.95
N THR A 38 0.07 -10.18 8.67
CA THR A 38 -1.04 -9.23 8.67
C THR A 38 -2.31 -9.91 9.20
N THR A 39 -3.25 -9.10 9.69
CA THR A 39 -4.55 -9.57 10.20
C THR A 39 -5.69 -9.36 9.21
N SER A 40 -5.45 -8.69 8.08
CA SER A 40 -6.44 -8.42 7.04
C SER A 40 -5.86 -8.68 5.66
N ASN A 41 -6.74 -8.80 4.67
CA ASN A 41 -6.30 -8.84 3.28
C ASN A 41 -5.44 -7.61 2.95
N SER A 42 -4.43 -7.84 2.13
CA SER A 42 -3.47 -6.85 1.66
C SER A 42 -3.74 -6.52 0.21
N LEU A 43 -3.33 -5.33 -0.24
CA LEU A 43 -3.55 -4.87 -1.60
C LEU A 43 -2.20 -4.72 -2.30
N ILE A 44 -2.08 -5.25 -3.51
CA ILE A 44 -0.97 -4.96 -4.41
C ILE A 44 -1.48 -4.14 -5.58
N VAL A 45 -0.80 -3.03 -5.86
CA VAL A 45 -0.97 -2.22 -7.09
C VAL A 45 0.30 -2.36 -7.91
N GLN A 46 0.20 -2.77 -9.16
CA GLN A 46 1.35 -3.01 -10.04
C GLN A 46 1.23 -2.27 -11.36
N LEU A 47 2.35 -1.67 -11.77
CA LEU A 47 2.57 -1.09 -13.09
C LEU A 47 3.93 -1.55 -13.62
N GLY A 48 3.93 -2.33 -14.70
CA GLY A 48 5.15 -2.88 -15.29
C GLY A 48 5.98 -3.66 -14.26
N GLU A 49 7.24 -3.27 -14.10
CA GLU A 49 8.20 -3.88 -13.17
C GLU A 49 8.09 -3.35 -11.73
N LYS A 50 7.17 -2.42 -11.44
CA LYS A 50 7.00 -1.86 -10.09
C LYS A 50 5.69 -2.26 -9.47
N ALA A 51 5.72 -2.47 -8.16
CA ALA A 51 4.54 -2.74 -7.38
C ALA A 51 4.57 -1.96 -6.06
N ILE A 52 3.38 -1.64 -5.56
CA ILE A 52 3.16 -1.14 -4.21
C ILE A 52 2.32 -2.17 -3.46
N LEU A 53 2.78 -2.57 -2.29
CA LEU A 53 2.07 -3.46 -1.37
C LEU A 53 1.58 -2.63 -0.17
N PHE A 54 0.28 -2.72 0.11
CA PHE A 54 -0.38 -2.20 1.29
C PHE A 54 -0.77 -3.37 2.18
N TYR A 55 -0.33 -3.37 3.44
CA TYR A 55 -0.75 -4.38 4.41
C TYR A 55 -0.91 -3.78 5.80
N VAL A 56 -1.73 -4.41 6.64
CA VAL A 56 -1.99 -3.95 8.01
C VAL A 56 -1.12 -4.72 8.99
N ARG A 57 -0.36 -4.00 9.82
CA ARG A 57 0.47 -4.55 10.89
C ARG A 57 0.06 -3.94 12.22
N GLY A 58 -0.72 -4.67 13.00
CA GLY A 58 -1.33 -4.12 14.22
C GLY A 58 -2.34 -3.04 13.84
N ASP A 59 -2.13 -1.81 14.32
CA ASP A 59 -2.95 -0.63 14.00
C ASP A 59 -2.38 0.25 12.88
N GLU A 60 -1.27 -0.17 12.26
CA GLU A 60 -0.61 0.55 11.17
C GLU A 60 -0.96 -0.07 9.82
N CYS A 61 -1.13 0.76 8.80
CA CYS A 61 -0.99 0.34 7.41
C CYS A 61 0.42 0.68 6.92
N VAL A 62 1.16 -0.35 6.52
CA VAL A 62 2.51 -0.23 5.96
C VAL A 62 2.42 -0.30 4.45
N VAL A 63 3.04 0.69 3.78
CA VAL A 63 3.09 0.80 2.33
C VAL A 63 4.53 0.56 1.86
N LEU A 64 4.74 -0.53 1.11
CA LEU A 64 6.03 -0.92 0.58
C LEU A 64 6.04 -0.78 -0.94
N GLY A 65 7.09 -0.18 -1.47
CA GLY A 65 7.40 -0.19 -2.91
C GLY A 65 8.32 -1.36 -3.23
N SER A 66 8.11 -1.99 -4.37
CA SER A 66 8.95 -3.06 -4.91
C SER A 66 9.27 -2.78 -6.37
N VAL A 67 10.48 -3.15 -6.77
CA VAL A 67 10.95 -3.11 -8.15
C VAL A 67 11.46 -4.51 -8.48
N ILE A 68 10.93 -5.09 -9.55
CA ILE A 68 11.38 -6.38 -10.09
C ILE A 68 12.71 -6.12 -10.81
N GLY A 69 13.82 -6.26 -10.09
CA GLY A 69 15.17 -6.29 -10.68
C GLY A 69 15.60 -7.70 -11.07
N LYS A 70 16.71 -7.81 -11.82
CA LYS A 70 17.22 -9.06 -12.41
C LYS A 70 17.58 -10.19 -11.42
N SER A 71 17.67 -9.96 -10.11
CA SER A 71 18.15 -11.01 -9.18
C SER A 71 17.62 -10.97 -7.74
N THR A 72 16.98 -9.89 -7.27
CA THR A 72 16.39 -9.83 -5.92
C THR A 72 15.15 -8.93 -5.89
N ARG A 73 14.08 -9.39 -5.22
CA ARG A 73 12.97 -8.49 -4.83
C ARG A 73 13.42 -7.68 -3.63
N ARG A 74 13.64 -6.37 -3.83
CA ARG A 74 13.87 -5.44 -2.71
C ARG A 74 12.58 -4.68 -2.44
N PHE A 75 12.10 -4.75 -1.20
CA PHE A 75 11.04 -3.89 -0.71
C PHE A 75 11.66 -2.64 -0.08
N LYS A 76 11.14 -1.47 -0.43
CA LYS A 76 11.45 -0.19 0.22
C LYS A 76 10.19 0.31 0.91
N GLN A 77 10.28 0.65 2.18
CA GLN A 77 9.18 1.32 2.86
C GLN A 77 8.96 2.71 2.26
N LEU A 78 7.74 2.99 1.81
CA LEU A 78 7.33 4.29 1.25
C LEU A 78 6.62 5.13 2.30
N LEU A 79 5.68 4.51 3.03
CA LEU A 79 4.81 5.20 3.99
C LEU A 79 4.40 4.25 5.12
N ILE A 80 4.18 4.82 6.30
CA ILE A 80 3.44 4.17 7.39
C ILE A 80 2.26 5.08 7.70
N LEU A 81 1.07 4.50 7.72
CA LEU A 81 -0.18 5.15 8.01
C LEU A 81 -0.73 4.65 9.34
N THR A 82 -1.24 5.55 10.16
CA THR A 82 -1.99 5.24 11.38
C THR A 82 -3.43 5.72 11.25
N TYR A 83 -4.34 5.11 12.00
CA TYR A 83 -5.74 5.52 12.05
C TYR A 83 -6.04 6.23 13.36
N ASN A 84 -6.58 7.46 13.28
CA ASN A 84 -7.00 8.21 14.45
C ASN A 84 -8.47 7.93 14.76
N GLU A 85 -8.72 7.24 15.86
CA GLU A 85 -10.07 6.85 16.30
C GLU A 85 -10.96 8.03 16.70
N LYS A 86 -10.38 9.18 17.08
CA LYS A 86 -11.15 10.31 17.62
C LYS A 86 -11.88 11.08 16.52
N ASN A 87 -11.26 11.19 15.35
CA ASN A 87 -11.75 11.98 14.22
C ASN A 87 -11.87 11.14 12.93
N HIS A 88 -11.64 9.83 13.01
CA HIS A 88 -11.71 8.88 11.90
C HIS A 88 -10.78 9.21 10.73
N SER A 89 -9.67 9.92 10.97
CA SER A 89 -8.71 10.31 9.93
C SER A 89 -7.53 9.34 9.80
N ILE A 90 -6.92 9.34 8.63
CA ILE A 90 -5.64 8.67 8.39
C ILE A 90 -4.52 9.68 8.62
N GLU A 91 -3.48 9.24 9.31
CA GLU A 91 -2.31 10.04 9.67
C GLU A 91 -1.02 9.37 9.19
N ASP A 92 0.03 10.16 8.99
CA ASP A 92 1.38 9.62 8.81
C ASP A 92 2.02 9.23 10.15
N ASN A 93 3.25 8.71 10.08
CA ASN A 93 4.03 8.36 11.27
C ASN A 93 4.45 9.57 12.13
N THR A 94 4.20 10.80 11.67
CA THR A 94 4.39 12.04 12.43
C THR A 94 3.07 12.58 13.01
N ARG A 95 1.97 11.84 12.89
CA ARG A 95 0.60 12.17 13.33
C ARG A 95 -0.02 13.37 12.60
N ASN A 96 0.47 13.67 11.40
CA ASN A 96 -0.18 14.65 10.55
C ASN A 96 -1.27 13.95 9.74
N GLN A 97 -2.48 14.54 9.74
CA GLN A 97 -3.57 14.05 8.90
C GLN A 97 -3.15 14.11 7.43
N ILE A 98 -3.36 13.01 6.71
CA ILE A 98 -3.05 12.93 5.29
C ILE A 98 -4.33 12.95 4.46
N ASP A 99 -4.28 13.69 3.36
CA ASP A 99 -5.25 13.58 2.29
C ASP A 99 -4.98 12.32 1.44
N LYS A 100 -5.96 11.44 1.37
CA LYS A 100 -5.91 10.22 0.54
C LYS A 100 -5.68 10.52 -0.95
N ILE A 101 -6.10 11.69 -1.46
CA ILE A 101 -5.84 12.11 -2.84
C ILE A 101 -4.34 12.34 -3.04
N ALA A 102 -3.74 13.16 -2.17
CA ALA A 102 -2.29 13.42 -2.20
C ALA A 102 -1.46 12.13 -2.03
N VAL A 103 -1.91 11.18 -1.20
CA VAL A 103 -1.29 9.85 -1.10
C VAL A 103 -1.33 9.12 -2.45
N LYS A 104 -2.52 9.03 -3.08
CA LYS A 104 -2.67 8.36 -4.38
C LYS A 104 -1.77 8.99 -5.44
N GLU A 105 -1.73 10.31 -5.53
CA GLU A 105 -0.88 11.02 -6.49
C GLU A 105 0.61 10.76 -6.27
N SER A 106 1.06 10.76 -5.02
CA SER A 106 2.44 10.47 -4.64
C SER A 106 2.85 9.04 -4.99
N LEU A 107 1.97 8.07 -4.71
CA LEU A 107 2.18 6.66 -5.01
C LEU A 107 2.16 6.40 -6.53
N ASN A 108 1.26 7.05 -7.26
CA ASN A 108 1.24 6.99 -8.72
C ASN A 108 2.53 7.56 -9.31
N SER A 109 2.97 8.73 -8.83
CA SER A 109 4.23 9.36 -9.23
C SER A 109 5.42 8.44 -8.99
N TRP A 110 5.43 7.69 -7.88
CA TRP A 110 6.47 6.71 -7.59
C TRP A 110 6.46 5.52 -8.58
N LEU A 111 5.27 5.02 -8.94
CA LEU A 111 5.11 3.93 -9.91
C LEU A 111 5.65 4.32 -11.29
N ILE A 112 5.26 5.50 -11.81
CA ILE A 112 5.60 5.92 -13.18
C ILE A 112 7.02 6.48 -13.34
N LYS A 113 7.67 6.95 -12.26
CA LYS A 113 8.97 7.61 -12.37
C LYS A 113 10.06 6.62 -12.82
N ASP A 114 10.74 6.86 -13.93
CA ASP A 114 11.82 5.96 -14.36
C ASP A 114 12.92 5.80 -13.29
N ILE A 115 13.42 4.58 -13.15
CA ILE A 115 14.63 4.29 -12.35
C ILE A 115 15.80 4.34 -13.33
N THR A 116 16.37 5.54 -13.49
CA THR A 116 17.66 5.76 -14.16
C THR A 116 18.81 5.22 -13.32
#